data_AF-A0AAD8S6V7-F1
#
_entry.id   AF-A0AAD8S6V7-F1
#
_cell.length_a   1.000
_cell.length_b   1.000
_cell.length_c   1.000
_cell.angle_alpha   90.00
_cell.angle_beta   90.00
_cell.angle_gamma   90.00
#
_symmetry.space_group_name_H-M   'P 1'
#
loop_
_entity.id
_entity.type
_entity.pdbx_description
1 polymer ?
#
loop_
_entity_poly.entity_id
_entity_poly.type
_entity_poly.pdbx_seq_one_letter_code
_entity_poly.pdbx_strand_id
1 'polypeptide(L)'
;MKKPSTLLRSISTRLSTRLAPSPSPAVAPWPPVRSAYDRWLAAELDELHADPLAPCTSAAWLGRAIGLAVAAQRRLVAESELATTAGIDRKTVDECVEDTAELLDACAGLRCRLDLIRSYASSMRIALHWLEGCGGGEATARRHAAAAFAECEAVERRCGAELAKCGSNLRKLGERVLQTKPHSGGRAQCEESLAGARAAALLAVGALGVALAFRPRRSVPSIVHAAGSVKDGAAAPWECELQEVQKHVKEVYERRRKEGVPCMAELEAAATDGRAVKSALTTGGRHFPEAAVAAARRRCDELEENVFVLEESIDELHRELIGVRMVLLEWSQRERGHEVLRL
;
A
#
# COMPACT_ATOMS: atom_id res chain seq x y z
N MET A 1 -15.94 -61.19 36.91
CA MET A 1 -15.95 -59.95 36.10
C MET A 1 -16.61 -60.23 34.77
N LYS A 2 -17.78 -59.61 34.54
CA LYS A 2 -18.56 -59.48 33.29
C LYS A 2 -19.97 -59.07 33.72
N LYS A 3 -20.37 -57.83 33.45
CA LYS A 3 -21.77 -57.39 33.54
C LYS A 3 -22.08 -56.65 32.24
N PRO A 4 -23.07 -57.11 31.46
CA PRO A 4 -23.58 -56.38 30.31
C PRO A 4 -24.88 -55.64 30.66
N SER A 5 -25.18 -54.64 29.81
CA SER A 5 -26.51 -54.12 29.44
C SER A 5 -27.35 -53.36 30.47
N THR A 6 -27.59 -52.08 30.18
CA THR A 6 -28.81 -51.37 30.59
C THR A 6 -29.45 -50.69 29.38
N LEU A 7 -30.50 -51.34 28.89
CA LEU A 7 -31.54 -50.75 28.05
C LEU A 7 -32.45 -49.84 28.90
N LEU A 8 -32.79 -48.69 28.32
CA LEU A 8 -34.08 -48.00 28.33
C LEU A 8 -34.87 -47.87 29.66
N ARG A 9 -34.97 -46.61 30.13
CA ARG A 9 -36.11 -45.97 30.84
C ARG A 9 -35.85 -44.47 30.71
N SER A 10 -36.73 -43.62 30.16
CA SER A 10 -38.10 -43.38 30.62
C SER A 10 -38.85 -42.55 29.56
N ILE A 11 -40.11 -42.92 29.31
CA ILE A 11 -41.12 -42.14 28.59
C ILE A 11 -42.15 -41.72 29.64
N SER A 12 -42.39 -40.42 29.83
CA SER A 12 -43.70 -39.87 30.24
C SER A 12 -43.65 -38.34 30.26
N THR A 13 -44.36 -37.70 29.32
CA THR A 13 -45.67 -37.04 29.48
C THR A 13 -45.57 -35.55 29.80
N ARG A 14 -46.06 -34.72 28.87
CA ARG A 14 -47.26 -33.88 29.06
C ARG A 14 -47.58 -33.10 27.79
N LEU A 15 -48.83 -33.26 27.37
CA LEU A 15 -49.52 -32.46 26.36
C LEU A 15 -49.40 -30.96 26.66
N SER A 16 -49.01 -30.16 25.67
CA SER A 16 -49.39 -28.76 25.62
C SER A 16 -49.66 -28.36 24.18
N THR A 17 -50.95 -28.25 23.90
CA THR A 17 -51.59 -27.43 22.88
C THR A 17 -50.80 -26.17 22.54
N ARG A 18 -50.36 -26.05 21.28
CA ARG A 18 -50.32 -24.80 20.52
C ARG A 18 -50.18 -25.17 19.04
N LEU A 19 -51.26 -25.00 18.30
CA LEU A 19 -51.23 -24.75 16.86
C LEU A 19 -50.37 -23.49 16.67
N ALA A 20 -49.09 -23.66 16.38
CA ALA A 20 -48.24 -22.57 15.94
C ALA A 20 -48.56 -22.29 14.46
N PRO A 21 -48.76 -21.02 14.07
CA PRO A 21 -48.89 -20.68 12.66
C PRO A 21 -47.60 -21.08 11.94
N SER A 22 -47.77 -21.66 10.74
CA SER A 22 -46.66 -21.94 9.82
C SER A 22 -45.77 -20.68 9.72
N PRO A 23 -44.44 -20.78 9.86
CA PRO A 23 -43.58 -19.62 9.69
C PRO A 23 -43.72 -19.17 8.23
N SER A 24 -44.28 -17.98 8.02
CA SER A 24 -44.14 -17.26 6.75
C SER A 24 -42.66 -17.25 6.38
N PRO A 25 -42.29 -17.44 5.10
CA PRO A 25 -40.89 -17.35 4.70
C PRO A 25 -40.41 -15.97 5.12
N ALA A 26 -39.45 -15.93 6.04
CA ALA A 26 -38.79 -14.70 6.42
C ALA A 26 -38.22 -14.13 5.12
N VAL A 27 -38.83 -13.05 4.63
CA VAL A 27 -38.30 -12.27 3.51
C VAL A 27 -36.93 -11.81 4.00
N ALA A 28 -35.88 -12.37 3.43
CA ALA A 28 -34.52 -11.95 3.73
C ALA A 28 -34.49 -10.42 3.59
N PRO A 29 -33.96 -9.68 4.59
CA PRO A 29 -33.84 -8.24 4.46
C PRO A 29 -33.13 -7.95 3.14
N TRP A 30 -33.71 -7.06 2.34
CA TRP A 30 -33.13 -6.65 1.07
C TRP A 30 -31.67 -6.29 1.31
N PRO A 31 -30.72 -6.77 0.48
CA PRO A 31 -29.33 -6.44 0.66
C PRO A 31 -29.20 -4.91 0.77
N PRO A 32 -28.42 -4.39 1.73
CA PRO A 32 -28.31 -2.96 1.94
C PRO A 32 -27.95 -2.29 0.60
N VAL A 33 -28.63 -1.17 0.31
CA VAL A 33 -28.37 -0.38 -0.90
C VAL A 33 -26.90 0.05 -0.85
N ARG A 34 -26.09 -0.54 -1.72
CA ARG A 34 -24.65 -0.28 -1.78
C ARG A 34 -24.40 1.13 -2.33
N SER A 35 -23.45 1.84 -1.74
CA SER A 35 -23.08 3.16 -2.23
C SER A 35 -22.42 3.05 -3.61
N ALA A 36 -22.42 4.16 -4.37
CA ALA A 36 -21.70 4.21 -5.64
C ALA A 36 -20.18 4.11 -5.42
N TYR A 37 -19.70 4.66 -4.30
CA TYR A 37 -18.30 4.62 -3.88
C TYR A 37 -17.84 3.19 -3.57
N ASP A 38 -18.61 2.44 -2.78
CA ASP A 38 -18.32 1.03 -2.44
C ASP A 38 -18.13 0.17 -3.69
N ARG A 39 -19.10 0.21 -4.60
CA ARG A 39 -19.04 -0.58 -5.84
C ARG A 39 -17.87 -0.19 -6.73
N TRP A 40 -17.57 1.11 -6.82
CA TRP A 40 -16.45 1.61 -7.62
C TRP A 40 -15.11 1.16 -7.01
N LEU A 41 -14.89 1.41 -5.71
CA LEU A 41 -13.63 1.07 -5.08
C LEU A 41 -13.38 -0.44 -5.07
N ALA A 42 -14.43 -1.26 -4.87
CA ALA A 42 -14.33 -2.71 -4.97
C ALA A 42 -13.88 -3.15 -6.38
N ALA A 43 -14.48 -2.61 -7.43
CA ALA A 43 -14.11 -2.95 -8.81
C ALA A 43 -12.66 -2.56 -9.13
N GLU A 44 -12.23 -1.37 -8.72
CA GLU A 44 -10.84 -0.92 -8.95
C GLU A 44 -9.82 -1.75 -8.17
N LEU A 45 -10.17 -2.22 -6.95
CA LEU A 45 -9.31 -3.11 -6.16
C LEU A 45 -9.22 -4.51 -6.78
N ASP A 46 -10.34 -5.04 -7.28
CA ASP A 46 -10.37 -6.31 -8.02
C ASP A 46 -9.53 -6.21 -9.31
N GLU A 47 -9.67 -5.14 -10.08
CA GLU A 47 -8.83 -4.88 -11.26
C GLU A 47 -7.33 -4.76 -10.90
N LEU A 48 -7.01 -4.08 -9.80
CA LEU A 48 -5.63 -3.99 -9.30
C LEU A 48 -5.06 -5.35 -8.87
N HIS A 49 -5.90 -6.24 -8.35
CA HIS A 49 -5.53 -7.60 -7.94
C HIS A 49 -5.38 -8.55 -9.14
N ALA A 50 -6.30 -8.47 -10.10
CA ALA A 50 -6.46 -9.44 -11.18
C ALA A 50 -5.47 -9.28 -12.33
N ASP A 51 -4.76 -8.15 -12.44
CA ASP A 51 -3.87 -7.88 -13.57
C ASP A 51 -2.65 -8.84 -13.63
N PRO A 52 -2.62 -9.79 -14.58
CA PRO A 52 -1.51 -10.73 -14.69
C PRO A 52 -0.28 -10.11 -15.36
N LEU A 53 -0.41 -8.95 -16.01
CA LEU A 53 0.65 -8.32 -16.80
C LEU A 53 1.57 -7.43 -15.96
N ALA A 54 1.12 -6.98 -14.79
CA ALA A 54 1.93 -6.18 -13.87
C ALA A 54 1.86 -6.78 -12.46
N PRO A 55 2.86 -7.59 -12.06
CA PRO A 55 2.90 -8.16 -10.71
C PRO A 55 3.02 -7.06 -9.67
N CYS A 56 2.59 -7.31 -8.44
CA CYS A 56 2.63 -6.32 -7.34
C CYS A 56 4.04 -5.88 -6.93
N THR A 57 5.07 -6.47 -7.53
CA THR A 57 6.49 -6.08 -7.41
C THR A 57 6.95 -5.13 -8.51
N SER A 58 6.14 -4.83 -9.52
CA SER A 58 6.51 -3.94 -10.62
C SER A 58 6.25 -2.47 -10.30
N ALA A 59 7.02 -1.57 -10.91
CA ALA A 59 6.77 -0.14 -10.85
C ALA A 59 5.41 0.23 -11.44
N ALA A 60 4.98 -0.46 -12.49
CA ALA A 60 3.67 -0.26 -13.12
C ALA A 60 2.51 -0.54 -12.15
N TRP A 61 2.54 -1.65 -11.42
CA TRP A 61 1.52 -1.97 -10.41
C TRP A 61 1.51 -0.93 -9.27
N LEU A 62 2.69 -0.53 -8.79
CA LEU A 62 2.82 0.50 -7.76
C LEU A 62 2.24 1.85 -8.21
N GLY A 63 2.52 2.25 -9.46
CA GLY A 63 1.95 3.45 -10.06
C GLY A 63 0.42 3.39 -10.13
N ARG A 64 -0.15 2.24 -10.51
CA ARG A 64 -1.62 2.07 -10.50
C ARG A 64 -2.21 2.08 -9.09
N ALA A 65 -1.55 1.47 -8.11
CA ALA A 65 -2.00 1.53 -6.72
C ALA A 65 -2.05 2.98 -6.21
N ILE A 66 -1.06 3.80 -6.58
CA ILE A 66 -1.05 5.24 -6.26
C ILE A 66 -2.16 5.97 -7.03
N GLY A 67 -2.36 5.66 -8.32
CA GLY A 67 -3.44 6.21 -9.14
C GLY A 67 -4.83 5.91 -8.56
N LEU A 68 -5.05 4.70 -8.05
CA LEU A 68 -6.27 4.33 -7.31
C LEU A 68 -6.43 5.18 -6.05
N ALA A 69 -5.36 5.35 -5.26
CA ALA A 69 -5.39 6.19 -4.06
C ALA A 69 -5.73 7.67 -4.39
N VAL A 70 -5.16 8.21 -5.47
CA VAL A 70 -5.46 9.54 -6.02
C VAL A 70 -6.94 9.65 -6.40
N ALA A 71 -7.44 8.69 -7.19
CA ALA A 71 -8.84 8.67 -7.61
C ALA A 71 -9.79 8.60 -6.40
N ALA A 72 -9.44 7.82 -5.39
CA ALA A 72 -10.21 7.70 -4.15
C ALA A 72 -10.26 9.02 -3.37
N GLN A 73 -9.13 9.73 -3.24
CA GLN A 73 -9.10 11.07 -2.63
C GLN A 73 -9.97 12.07 -3.41
N ARG A 74 -9.85 12.10 -4.75
CA ARG A 74 -10.63 13.01 -5.61
C ARG A 74 -12.13 12.80 -5.47
N ARG A 75 -12.56 11.54 -5.46
CA ARG A 75 -13.98 11.20 -5.29
C ARG A 75 -14.49 11.60 -3.92
N LEU A 76 -13.70 11.40 -2.87
CA LEU A 76 -14.02 11.88 -1.52
C LEU A 76 -14.23 13.40 -1.49
N VAL A 77 -13.33 14.18 -2.12
CA VAL A 77 -13.46 15.64 -2.19
C VAL A 77 -14.72 16.05 -2.98
N ALA A 78 -14.99 15.43 -4.12
CA ALA A 78 -16.17 15.73 -4.91
C ALA A 78 -17.49 15.38 -4.19
N GLU A 79 -17.52 14.27 -3.44
CA GLU A 79 -18.68 13.89 -2.62
C GLU A 79 -18.90 14.85 -1.43
N SER A 80 -17.82 15.42 -0.88
CA SER A 80 -17.87 16.42 0.19
C SER A 80 -18.53 17.73 -0.23
N GLU A 81 -18.27 18.20 -1.45
CA GLU A 81 -18.86 19.45 -1.98
C GLU A 81 -20.39 19.37 -2.13
N LEU A 82 -20.90 18.15 -2.37
CA LEU A 82 -22.33 17.88 -2.56
C LEU A 82 -23.05 17.52 -1.26
N ALA A 83 -22.31 17.13 -0.21
CA ALA A 83 -22.88 16.69 1.05
C ALA A 83 -23.10 17.86 2.03
N THR A 84 -24.31 17.97 2.60
CA THR A 84 -24.48 18.71 3.86
C THR A 84 -23.71 17.98 4.95
N THR A 85 -22.67 18.61 5.50
CA THR A 85 -21.72 18.06 6.50
C THR A 85 -22.34 17.71 7.86
N ALA A 86 -23.67 17.65 7.96
CA ALA A 86 -24.38 17.31 9.18
C ALA A 86 -24.23 15.81 9.46
N GLY A 87 -23.20 15.41 10.21
CA GLY A 87 -23.22 14.11 10.87
C GLY A 87 -21.91 13.41 11.20
N ILE A 88 -20.74 13.85 10.70
CA ILE A 88 -19.47 13.17 11.07
C ILE A 88 -19.05 13.63 12.47
N ASP A 89 -18.77 12.68 13.37
CA ASP A 89 -18.32 13.02 14.72
C ASP A 89 -16.97 13.75 14.68
N ARG A 90 -16.86 14.85 15.43
CA ARG A 90 -15.66 15.70 15.48
C ARG A 90 -14.39 14.90 15.76
N LYS A 91 -14.46 13.91 16.65
CA LYS A 91 -13.31 13.06 16.97
C LYS A 91 -12.80 12.32 15.73
N THR A 92 -13.73 11.83 14.90
CA THR A 92 -13.40 11.14 13.65
C THR A 92 -12.74 12.11 12.66
N VAL A 93 -13.25 13.33 12.54
CA VAL A 93 -12.64 14.36 11.69
C VAL A 93 -11.23 14.71 12.16
N ASP A 94 -11.06 14.98 13.46
CA ASP A 94 -9.75 15.32 14.04
C ASP A 94 -8.75 14.16 13.87
N GLU A 95 -9.17 12.89 14.06
CA GLU A 95 -8.36 11.70 13.76
C GLU A 95 -7.97 11.62 12.27
N CYS A 96 -8.89 11.92 11.36
CA CYS A 96 -8.61 11.90 9.91
C CYS A 96 -7.64 13.01 9.48
N VAL A 97 -7.67 14.17 10.14
CA VAL A 97 -6.69 15.25 9.90
C VAL A 97 -5.28 14.78 10.26
N GLU A 98 -5.12 14.11 11.40
CA GLU A 98 -3.84 13.54 11.84
C GLU A 98 -3.40 12.39 10.92
N ASP A 99 -4.30 11.48 10.56
CA ASP A 99 -4.01 10.40 9.60
C ASP A 99 -3.54 10.96 8.25
N THR A 100 -4.19 12.02 7.76
CA THR A 100 -3.79 12.67 6.50
C THR A 100 -2.41 13.32 6.63
N ALA A 101 -2.09 13.92 7.77
CA ALA A 101 -0.75 14.45 8.03
C ALA A 101 0.32 13.35 8.03
N GLU A 102 0.04 12.19 8.62
CA GLU A 102 0.94 11.03 8.59
C GLU A 102 1.15 10.51 7.16
N LEU A 103 0.12 10.51 6.30
CA LEU A 103 0.22 10.15 4.89
C LEU A 103 1.04 11.17 4.08
N LEU A 104 0.89 12.47 4.36
CA LEU A 104 1.68 13.54 3.75
C LEU A 104 3.17 13.41 4.10
N ASP A 105 3.48 13.18 5.37
CA ASP A 105 4.85 12.92 5.85
C ASP A 105 5.44 11.66 5.19
N ALA A 106 4.62 10.62 5.01
CA ALA A 106 5.04 9.42 4.29
C ALA A 106 5.35 9.71 2.82
N CYS A 107 4.53 10.51 2.11
CA CYS A 107 4.81 10.94 0.74
C CYS A 107 6.13 11.73 0.65
N ALA A 108 6.40 12.62 1.60
CA ALA A 108 7.69 13.32 1.68
C ALA A 108 8.86 12.36 1.89
N GLY A 109 8.72 11.40 2.79
CA GLY A 109 9.73 10.37 3.01
C GLY A 109 9.96 9.46 1.80
N LEU A 110 8.93 9.17 1.01
CA LEU A 110 9.05 8.40 -0.22
C LEU A 110 9.79 9.18 -1.32
N ARG A 111 9.53 10.48 -1.48
CA ARG A 111 10.28 11.35 -2.40
C ARG A 111 11.78 11.34 -2.12
N CYS A 112 12.17 11.54 -0.85
CA CYS A 112 13.56 11.43 -0.44
C CYS A 112 14.19 10.06 -0.77
N ARG A 113 13.41 8.97 -0.79
CA ARG A 113 13.92 7.64 -1.17
C ARG A 113 14.07 7.48 -2.68
N LEU A 114 13.15 8.03 -3.46
CA LEU A 114 13.30 8.06 -4.92
C LEU A 114 14.56 8.84 -5.31
N ASP A 115 14.88 9.95 -4.64
CA ASP A 115 16.14 10.68 -4.82
C ASP A 115 17.38 9.82 -4.52
N LEU A 116 17.33 9.02 -3.46
CA LEU A 116 18.41 8.06 -3.17
C LEU A 116 18.55 7.03 -4.29
N ILE A 117 17.44 6.51 -4.84
CA ILE A 117 17.49 5.55 -5.95
C ILE A 117 18.02 6.21 -7.23
N ARG A 118 17.67 7.47 -7.53
CA ARG A 118 18.30 8.22 -8.64
C ARG A 118 19.80 8.40 -8.42
N SER A 119 20.20 8.68 -7.19
CA SER A 119 21.63 8.77 -6.84
C SER A 119 22.34 7.43 -7.05
N TYR A 120 21.70 6.32 -6.69
CA TYR A 120 22.19 4.96 -6.96
C TYR A 120 22.39 4.71 -8.46
N ALA A 121 21.36 4.97 -9.27
CA ALA A 121 21.42 4.76 -10.71
C ALA A 121 22.46 5.68 -11.39
N SER A 122 22.59 6.92 -10.91
CA SER A 122 23.65 7.85 -11.34
C SER A 122 25.06 7.33 -11.00
N SER A 123 25.29 6.86 -9.77
CA SER A 123 26.57 6.25 -9.38
C SER A 123 26.87 4.98 -10.18
N MET A 124 25.86 4.17 -10.47
CA MET A 124 25.99 2.98 -11.31
C MET A 124 26.41 3.37 -12.74
N ARG A 125 25.74 4.36 -13.35
CA ARG A 125 26.11 4.88 -14.68
C ARG A 125 27.54 5.40 -14.73
N ILE A 126 28.00 6.12 -13.70
CA ILE A 126 29.40 6.54 -13.58
C ILE A 126 30.32 5.32 -13.55
N ALA A 127 30.01 4.31 -12.75
CA ALA A 127 30.82 3.09 -12.66
C ALA A 127 30.92 2.38 -14.02
N LEU A 128 29.80 2.24 -14.72
CA LEU A 128 29.73 1.58 -16.03
C LEU A 128 30.49 2.38 -17.10
N HIS A 129 30.39 3.71 -17.10
CA HIS A 129 31.11 4.57 -18.03
C HIS A 129 32.63 4.39 -17.95
N TRP A 130 33.19 4.27 -16.73
CA TRP A 130 34.63 3.99 -16.55
C TRP A 130 35.05 2.59 -17.05
N LEU A 131 34.10 1.70 -17.28
CA LEU A 131 34.35 0.35 -17.81
C LEU A 131 34.10 0.28 -19.33
N GLU A 132 33.45 1.28 -19.93
CA GLU A 132 33.25 1.40 -21.37
C GLU A 132 34.57 1.80 -22.07
N GLY A 133 34.93 1.11 -23.15
CA GLY A 133 36.07 1.48 -24.00
C GLY A 133 37.48 1.27 -23.41
N CYS A 134 37.61 1.14 -22.10
CA CYS A 134 38.84 0.70 -21.46
C CYS A 134 38.99 -0.81 -21.67
N GLY A 135 39.81 -1.24 -22.64
CA GLY A 135 40.17 -2.64 -22.86
C GLY A 135 40.87 -3.26 -21.63
N GLY A 136 40.10 -3.56 -20.58
CA GLY A 136 40.48 -4.31 -19.38
C GLY A 136 41.82 -3.97 -18.74
N GLY A 137 42.36 -2.75 -18.91
CA GLY A 137 43.79 -2.51 -18.67
C GLY A 137 44.10 -1.43 -17.65
N GLU A 138 43.35 -0.33 -17.64
CA GLU A 138 43.79 0.86 -16.91
C GLU A 138 43.42 0.79 -15.42
N ALA A 139 44.44 0.67 -14.57
CA ALA A 139 44.28 0.60 -13.12
C ALA A 139 43.49 1.80 -12.57
N THR A 140 43.61 2.97 -13.21
CA THR A 140 42.88 4.19 -12.85
C THR A 140 41.38 4.05 -13.11
N ALA A 141 40.96 3.60 -14.29
CA ALA A 141 39.56 3.40 -14.65
C ALA A 141 38.88 2.39 -13.71
N ARG A 142 39.56 1.28 -13.40
CA ARG A 142 39.08 0.29 -12.42
C ARG A 142 38.88 0.87 -11.02
N ARG A 143 39.79 1.75 -10.55
CA ARG A 143 39.66 2.42 -9.25
C ARG A 143 38.46 3.36 -9.21
N HIS A 144 38.23 4.14 -10.27
CA HIS A 144 37.08 5.02 -10.35
C HIS A 144 35.76 4.24 -10.40
N ALA A 145 35.69 3.17 -11.20
CA ALA A 145 34.54 2.27 -11.22
C ALA A 145 34.27 1.66 -9.83
N ALA A 146 35.31 1.15 -9.16
CA ALA A 146 35.19 0.59 -7.81
C ALA A 146 34.69 1.62 -6.78
N ALA A 147 35.16 2.87 -6.85
CA ALA A 147 34.69 3.94 -5.98
C ALA A 147 33.21 4.26 -6.22
N ALA A 148 32.78 4.35 -7.49
CA ALA A 148 31.38 4.57 -7.83
C ALA A 148 30.47 3.40 -7.39
N PHE A 149 30.93 2.15 -7.47
CA PHE A 149 30.23 1.01 -6.89
C PHE A 149 30.17 1.05 -5.35
N ALA A 150 31.18 1.61 -4.68
CA ALA A 150 31.14 1.79 -3.23
C ALA A 150 30.08 2.82 -2.80
N GLU A 151 29.86 3.87 -3.61
CA GLU A 151 28.75 4.81 -3.43
C GLU A 151 27.39 4.15 -3.61
N CYS A 152 27.25 3.26 -4.60
CA CYS A 152 26.04 2.44 -4.78
C CYS A 152 25.72 1.67 -3.49
N GLU A 153 26.69 0.94 -2.93
CA GLU A 153 26.52 0.21 -1.67
C GLU A 153 26.21 1.12 -0.47
N ALA A 154 26.75 2.34 -0.45
CA ALA A 154 26.42 3.33 0.56
C ALA A 154 24.96 3.77 0.47
N VAL A 155 24.42 3.93 -0.74
CA VAL A 155 22.98 4.14 -0.95
C VAL A 155 22.17 2.94 -0.49
N GLU A 156 22.53 1.71 -0.87
CA GLU A 156 21.80 0.49 -0.47
C GLU A 156 21.67 0.39 1.06
N ARG A 157 22.75 0.72 1.78
CA ARG A 157 22.76 0.77 3.25
C ARG A 157 21.87 1.87 3.82
N ARG A 158 21.90 3.08 3.24
CA ARG A 158 21.10 4.24 3.69
C ARG A 158 19.60 4.02 3.50
N CYS A 159 19.18 3.47 2.36
CA CYS A 159 17.78 3.18 2.09
C CYS A 159 17.14 2.29 3.17
N GLY A 160 17.89 1.35 3.74
CA GLY A 160 17.39 0.49 4.82
C GLY A 160 17.19 1.17 6.19
N ALA A 161 17.92 2.26 6.48
CA ALA A 161 17.88 2.95 7.78
C ALA A 161 16.75 4.01 7.85
N GLU A 162 16.58 4.80 6.80
CA GLU A 162 15.52 5.82 6.67
C GLU A 162 14.11 5.19 6.67
N LEU A 163 14.01 3.92 6.28
CA LEU A 163 12.81 3.10 6.31
C LEU A 163 12.22 2.91 7.72
N ALA A 164 13.04 3.06 8.75
CA ALA A 164 12.63 2.80 10.12
C ALA A 164 11.67 3.87 10.68
N LYS A 165 11.71 5.10 10.17
CA LYS A 165 10.94 6.22 10.73
C LYS A 165 9.53 6.30 10.16
N CYS A 166 9.37 6.23 8.83
CA CYS A 166 8.04 6.33 8.20
C CYS A 166 7.16 5.10 8.47
N GLY A 167 7.74 3.90 8.58
CA GLY A 167 6.97 2.67 8.69
C GLY A 167 6.25 2.46 10.04
N SER A 168 6.65 3.15 11.11
CA SER A 168 5.99 3.01 12.42
C SER A 168 4.66 3.77 12.49
N ASN A 169 4.57 4.94 11.84
CA ASN A 169 3.35 5.74 11.82
C ASN A 169 2.31 5.07 10.92
N LEU A 170 2.71 4.65 9.71
CA LEU A 170 1.83 3.91 8.80
C LEU A 170 1.25 2.62 9.40
N ARG A 171 2.01 1.93 10.28
CA ARG A 171 1.47 0.76 11.00
C ARG A 171 0.37 1.16 11.98
N LYS A 172 0.59 2.21 12.78
CA LYS A 172 -0.43 2.73 13.70
C LYS A 172 -1.65 3.22 12.94
N LEU A 173 -1.45 3.91 11.82
CA LEU A 173 -2.52 4.33 10.94
C LEU A 173 -3.33 3.14 10.45
N GLY A 174 -2.68 2.07 9.99
CA GLY A 174 -3.34 0.82 9.56
C GLY A 174 -4.15 0.11 10.64
N GLU A 175 -3.71 0.21 11.90
CA GLU A 175 -4.48 -0.28 13.03
C GLU A 175 -5.75 0.55 13.24
N ARG A 176 -5.75 1.86 12.95
CA ARG A 176 -6.89 2.78 13.17
C ARG A 176 -7.90 2.84 12.01
N VAL A 177 -7.48 2.65 10.75
CA VAL A 177 -8.30 2.94 9.55
C VAL A 177 -9.71 2.34 9.58
N LEU A 178 -9.88 1.12 10.12
CA LEU A 178 -11.17 0.40 10.14
C LEU A 178 -11.73 0.17 11.56
N GLN A 179 -11.25 0.89 12.57
CA GLN A 179 -11.77 0.78 13.94
C GLN A 179 -13.01 1.65 14.21
N THR A 180 -13.42 2.49 13.26
CA THR A 180 -14.63 3.31 13.36
C THR A 180 -15.89 2.45 13.20
N LYS A 181 -16.73 2.41 14.23
CA LYS A 181 -18.02 1.70 14.18
C LYS A 181 -18.96 2.40 13.19
N PRO A 182 -19.63 1.65 12.30
CA PRO A 182 -20.61 2.25 11.39
C PRO A 182 -21.81 2.77 12.18
N HIS A 183 -22.20 4.02 11.92
CA HIS A 183 -23.46 4.61 12.37
C HIS A 183 -24.50 4.47 11.24
N SER A 184 -25.76 4.20 11.56
CA SER A 184 -26.81 4.05 10.53
C SER A 184 -27.26 5.41 9.98
N GLY A 185 -27.40 5.53 8.65
CA GLY A 185 -27.96 6.70 7.93
C GLY A 185 -27.05 7.28 6.84
N GLY A 186 -27.41 8.43 6.23
CA GLY A 186 -26.58 9.13 5.22
C GLY A 186 -25.18 9.53 5.71
N ARG A 187 -25.01 9.57 7.05
CA ARG A 187 -23.73 9.65 7.77
C ARG A 187 -22.76 8.51 7.42
N ALA A 188 -23.28 7.32 7.12
CA ALA A 188 -22.49 6.13 6.77
C ALA A 188 -21.75 6.29 5.44
N GLN A 189 -22.29 7.05 4.48
CA GLN A 189 -21.72 7.15 3.14
C GLN A 189 -20.43 7.97 3.11
N CYS A 190 -20.41 9.13 3.78
CA CYS A 190 -19.21 9.97 3.83
C CYS A 190 -18.12 9.34 4.73
N GLU A 191 -18.51 8.70 5.84
CA GLU A 191 -17.61 7.91 6.68
C GLU A 191 -17.00 6.71 5.90
N GLU A 192 -17.78 6.04 5.06
CA GLU A 192 -17.33 4.96 4.16
C GLU A 192 -16.32 5.46 3.12
N SER A 193 -16.66 6.53 2.39
CA SER A 193 -15.75 7.10 1.40
C SER A 193 -14.42 7.54 2.03
N LEU A 194 -14.47 8.13 3.22
CA LEU A 194 -13.29 8.54 3.98
C LEU A 194 -12.46 7.35 4.45
N ALA A 195 -13.09 6.26 4.90
CA ALA A 195 -12.39 5.03 5.28
C ALA A 195 -11.73 4.36 4.07
N GLY A 196 -12.46 4.22 2.96
CA GLY A 196 -11.94 3.62 1.73
C GLY A 196 -10.80 4.42 1.11
N ALA A 197 -10.91 5.76 1.09
CA ALA A 197 -9.85 6.64 0.58
C ALA A 197 -8.57 6.53 1.42
N ARG A 198 -8.69 6.53 2.76
CA ARG A 198 -7.55 6.33 3.66
C ARG A 198 -6.93 4.94 3.48
N ALA A 199 -7.76 3.92 3.33
CA ALA A 199 -7.31 2.55 3.15
C ALA A 199 -6.53 2.34 1.84
N ALA A 200 -7.02 2.91 0.73
CA ALA A 200 -6.34 2.89 -0.56
C ALA A 200 -5.00 3.63 -0.51
N ALA A 201 -4.96 4.83 0.10
CA ALA A 201 -3.73 5.59 0.27
C ALA A 201 -2.70 4.84 1.13
N LEU A 202 -3.12 4.24 2.24
CA LEU A 202 -2.24 3.45 3.09
C LEU A 202 -1.71 2.20 2.38
N LEU A 203 -2.53 1.49 1.61
CA LEU A 203 -2.09 0.35 0.79
C LEU A 203 -0.98 0.80 -0.16
N ALA A 204 -1.20 1.86 -0.94
CA ALA A 204 -0.27 2.35 -1.94
C ALA A 204 1.06 2.82 -1.32
N VAL A 205 0.99 3.72 -0.33
CA VAL A 205 2.16 4.29 0.36
C VAL A 205 2.91 3.22 1.16
N GLY A 206 2.18 2.30 1.79
CA GLY A 206 2.75 1.18 2.55
C GLY A 206 3.49 0.18 1.67
N ALA A 207 2.89 -0.21 0.53
CA ALA A 207 3.52 -1.10 -0.45
C ALA A 207 4.75 -0.44 -1.07
N LEU A 208 4.62 0.79 -1.58
CA LEU A 208 5.73 1.54 -2.17
C LEU A 208 6.87 1.73 -1.16
N GLY A 209 6.54 2.03 0.10
CA GLY A 209 7.53 2.17 1.16
C GLY A 209 8.43 0.95 1.30
N VAL A 210 7.88 -0.26 1.22
CA VAL A 210 8.66 -1.51 1.27
C VAL A 210 9.33 -1.82 -0.07
N ALA A 211 8.66 -1.54 -1.19
CA ALA A 211 9.14 -1.79 -2.54
C ALA A 211 10.48 -1.10 -2.85
N LEU A 212 10.63 0.15 -2.41
CA LEU A 212 11.83 0.98 -2.61
C LEU A 212 13.03 0.57 -1.72
N ALA A 213 12.91 -0.49 -0.93
CA ALA A 213 14.00 -0.98 -0.07
C ALA A 213 14.94 -1.92 -0.85
N PHE A 214 16.25 -1.66 -0.79
CA PHE A 214 17.25 -2.65 -1.25
C PHE A 214 17.28 -3.92 -0.38
N ARG A 215 16.90 -3.78 0.90
CA ARG A 215 16.78 -4.89 1.84
C ARG A 215 15.58 -4.67 2.75
N PRO A 216 14.40 -5.20 2.41
CA PRO A 216 13.20 -5.07 3.24
C PRO A 216 13.46 -5.63 4.65
N ARG A 217 13.39 -4.78 5.68
CA ARG A 217 13.51 -5.24 7.08
C ARG A 217 12.17 -5.41 7.75
N ARG A 218 11.15 -4.73 7.24
CA ARG A 218 9.81 -4.62 7.82
C ARG A 218 8.78 -5.23 6.87
N SER A 219 7.72 -5.74 7.48
CA SER A 219 6.50 -6.12 6.79
C SER A 219 5.77 -4.89 6.25
N VAL A 220 4.98 -5.08 5.21
CA VAL A 220 4.00 -4.09 4.75
C VAL A 220 3.05 -3.77 5.92
N PRO A 221 2.70 -2.48 6.15
CA PRO A 221 1.66 -2.11 7.11
C PRO A 221 0.35 -2.86 6.80
N SER A 222 -0.25 -3.47 7.82
CA SER A 222 -1.52 -4.19 7.66
C SER A 222 -2.65 -3.26 8.08
N ILE A 223 -3.74 -3.26 7.32
CA ILE A 223 -5.00 -2.69 7.81
C ILE A 223 -5.65 -3.76 8.70
N VAL A 224 -6.02 -3.38 9.92
CA VAL A 224 -6.64 -4.31 10.87
C VAL A 224 -8.15 -4.25 10.70
N HIS A 225 -8.72 -5.33 10.19
CA HIS A 225 -10.17 -5.48 10.08
C HIS A 225 -10.74 -5.88 11.45
N ALA A 226 -11.82 -5.23 11.89
CA ALA A 226 -12.46 -5.54 13.15
C ALA A 226 -13.05 -6.96 13.13
N ALA A 227 -12.41 -7.91 13.82
CA ALA A 227 -12.77 -9.33 13.88
C ALA A 227 -14.13 -9.65 14.56
N GLY A 228 -15.00 -8.65 14.75
CA GLY A 228 -16.25 -8.76 15.51
C GLY A 228 -17.51 -8.19 14.85
N SER A 229 -17.44 -7.56 13.67
CA SER A 229 -18.65 -6.99 13.03
C SER A 229 -19.50 -7.99 12.22
N VAL A 230 -18.95 -9.19 11.97
CA VAL A 230 -19.61 -10.25 11.17
C VAL A 230 -20.89 -10.79 11.82
N LYS A 231 -21.16 -10.47 13.09
CA LYS A 231 -22.33 -11.00 13.78
C LYS A 231 -23.65 -10.35 13.32
N ASP A 232 -23.63 -9.15 12.73
CA ASP A 232 -24.85 -8.44 12.31
C ASP A 232 -24.74 -7.63 10.98
N GLY A 233 -23.58 -7.60 10.30
CA GLY A 233 -23.44 -6.91 9.01
C GLY A 233 -22.37 -7.55 8.12
N ALA A 234 -22.72 -7.81 6.86
CA ALA A 234 -21.73 -8.21 5.85
C ALA A 234 -20.72 -7.07 5.65
N ALA A 235 -19.42 -7.40 5.59
CA ALA A 235 -18.36 -6.43 5.29
C ALA A 235 -18.63 -5.74 3.94
N ALA A 236 -18.23 -4.48 3.81
CA ALA A 236 -18.38 -3.75 2.56
C ALA A 236 -17.57 -4.46 1.45
N PRO A 237 -18.11 -4.62 0.24
CA PRO A 237 -17.39 -5.22 -0.89
C PRO A 237 -15.96 -4.70 -1.07
N TRP A 238 -15.75 -3.38 -0.99
CA TRP A 238 -14.40 -2.83 -1.13
C TRP A 238 -13.45 -3.29 0.00
N GLU A 239 -13.94 -3.52 1.21
CA GLU A 239 -13.13 -4.03 2.32
C GLU A 239 -12.67 -5.47 2.05
N CYS A 240 -13.54 -6.30 1.45
CA CYS A 240 -13.20 -7.66 1.05
C CYS A 240 -12.14 -7.68 -0.05
N GLU A 241 -12.31 -6.87 -1.11
CA GLU A 241 -11.33 -6.80 -2.20
C GLU A 241 -10.00 -6.24 -1.71
N LEU A 242 -10.04 -5.24 -0.82
CA LEU A 242 -8.84 -4.69 -0.19
C LEU A 242 -8.11 -5.75 0.63
N GLN A 243 -8.82 -6.61 1.37
CA GLN A 243 -8.23 -7.72 2.13
C GLN A 243 -7.46 -8.67 1.23
N GLU A 244 -8.04 -9.04 0.08
CA GLU A 244 -7.38 -9.95 -0.86
C GLU A 244 -6.15 -9.30 -1.50
N VAL A 245 -6.23 -8.03 -1.93
CA VAL A 245 -5.07 -7.27 -2.43
C VAL A 245 -3.96 -7.22 -1.36
N GLN A 246 -4.32 -6.89 -0.11
CA GLN A 246 -3.35 -6.79 0.99
C GLN A 246 -2.70 -8.13 1.31
N LYS A 247 -3.48 -9.20 1.34
CA LYS A 247 -3.00 -10.55 1.56
C LYS A 247 -2.02 -10.93 0.46
N HIS A 248 -2.37 -10.71 -0.80
CA HIS A 248 -1.50 -10.98 -1.94
C HIS A 248 -0.16 -10.21 -1.85
N VAL A 249 -0.22 -8.89 -1.67
CA VAL A 249 0.97 -8.02 -1.56
C VAL A 249 1.84 -8.48 -0.40
N LYS A 250 1.24 -8.76 0.77
CA LYS A 250 1.97 -9.20 1.97
C LYS A 250 2.64 -10.54 1.76
N GLU A 251 1.97 -11.52 1.16
CA GLU A 251 2.53 -12.84 0.87
C GLU A 251 3.74 -12.74 -0.06
N VAL A 252 3.64 -11.95 -1.13
CA VAL A 252 4.74 -11.73 -2.08
C VAL A 252 5.88 -10.97 -1.42
N TYR A 253 5.61 -9.90 -0.67
CA TYR A 253 6.64 -9.05 -0.09
C TYR A 253 7.35 -9.74 1.09
N GLU A 254 6.64 -10.52 1.91
CA GLU A 254 7.28 -11.32 2.95
C GLU A 254 8.17 -12.43 2.39
N ARG A 255 7.81 -13.00 1.23
CA ARG A 255 8.66 -13.96 0.52
C ARG A 255 9.97 -13.30 0.08
N ARG A 256 9.88 -12.18 -0.63
CA ARG A 256 11.05 -11.38 -1.09
C ARG A 256 11.90 -10.90 0.08
N ARG A 257 11.28 -10.49 1.17
CA ARG A 257 11.95 -10.10 2.43
C ARG A 257 12.78 -11.24 3.00
N LYS A 258 12.27 -12.47 3.03
CA LYS A 258 13.00 -13.66 3.51
C LYS A 258 14.18 -14.01 2.59
N GLU A 259 14.01 -13.82 1.29
CA GLU A 259 15.08 -13.95 0.29
C GLU A 259 16.15 -12.84 0.42
N GLY A 260 15.80 -11.72 1.06
CA GLY A 260 16.70 -10.60 1.29
C GLY A 260 16.97 -9.77 0.03
N VAL A 261 16.09 -9.86 -0.96
CA VAL A 261 16.16 -9.12 -2.23
C VAL A 261 15.26 -7.88 -2.21
N PRO A 262 15.52 -6.87 -3.06
CA PRO A 262 14.59 -5.77 -3.25
C PRO A 262 13.20 -6.25 -3.66
N CYS A 263 12.15 -5.58 -3.17
CA CYS A 263 10.77 -5.95 -3.51
C CYS A 263 10.37 -5.43 -4.89
N MET A 264 10.85 -4.27 -5.31
CA MET A 264 10.61 -3.74 -6.65
C MET A 264 11.48 -4.45 -7.69
N ALA A 265 10.89 -5.01 -8.73
CA ALA A 265 11.56 -5.86 -9.71
C ALA A 265 12.61 -5.10 -10.53
N GLU A 266 12.32 -3.86 -10.90
CA GLU A 266 13.23 -2.98 -11.66
C GLU A 266 14.46 -2.63 -10.81
N LEU A 267 14.27 -2.39 -9.50
CA LEU A 267 15.36 -2.14 -8.56
C LEU A 267 16.21 -3.40 -8.35
N GLU A 268 15.58 -4.56 -8.21
CA GLU A 268 16.26 -5.86 -8.10
C GLU A 268 17.10 -6.16 -9.34
N ALA A 269 16.53 -5.97 -10.54
CA ALA A 269 17.23 -6.21 -11.80
C ALA A 269 18.46 -5.31 -11.94
N ALA A 270 18.31 -4.00 -11.72
CA ALA A 270 19.43 -3.06 -11.75
C ALA A 270 20.51 -3.40 -10.71
N ALA A 271 20.12 -3.75 -9.49
CA ALA A 271 21.07 -4.11 -8.44
C ALA A 271 21.79 -5.43 -8.72
N THR A 272 21.10 -6.39 -9.34
CA THR A 272 21.68 -7.69 -9.69
C THR A 272 22.71 -7.55 -10.80
N ASP A 273 22.37 -6.84 -11.87
CA ASP A 273 23.29 -6.62 -13.00
C ASP A 273 24.49 -5.75 -12.56
N GLY A 274 24.25 -4.72 -11.75
CA GLY A 274 25.31 -3.90 -11.16
C GLY A 274 26.27 -4.70 -10.30
N ARG A 275 25.76 -5.59 -9.43
CA ARG A 275 26.59 -6.49 -8.62
C ARG A 275 27.36 -7.48 -9.48
N ALA A 276 26.77 -8.01 -10.56
CA ALA A 276 27.47 -8.90 -11.47
C ALA A 276 28.67 -8.22 -12.15
N VAL A 277 28.50 -6.97 -12.61
CA VAL A 277 29.60 -6.17 -13.17
C VAL A 277 30.67 -5.87 -12.12
N LYS A 278 30.27 -5.52 -10.90
CA LYS A 278 31.20 -5.31 -9.78
C LYS A 278 32.00 -6.57 -9.45
N SER A 279 31.37 -7.74 -9.42
CA SER A 279 32.07 -9.02 -9.16
C SER A 279 33.05 -9.37 -10.29
N ALA A 280 32.73 -9.06 -11.54
CA ALA A 280 33.68 -9.18 -12.65
C ALA A 280 34.87 -8.23 -12.49
N LEU A 281 34.66 -7.05 -11.89
CA LEU A 281 35.71 -6.07 -11.62
C LEU A 281 36.71 -6.55 -10.56
N THR A 282 36.23 -7.22 -9.50
CA THR A 282 37.10 -7.69 -8.41
C THR A 282 37.84 -8.98 -8.73
N THR A 283 37.30 -9.82 -9.61
CA THR A 283 37.90 -11.11 -10.02
C THR A 283 39.06 -10.96 -11.02
N GLY A 284 39.38 -9.73 -11.44
CA GLY A 284 40.59 -9.44 -12.24
C GLY A 284 40.52 -9.94 -13.69
N GLY A 285 39.32 -10.22 -14.21
CA GLY A 285 39.12 -10.61 -15.60
C GLY A 285 39.74 -9.59 -16.57
N ARG A 286 40.49 -10.07 -17.57
CA ARG A 286 41.12 -9.22 -18.60
C ARG A 286 40.09 -8.59 -19.54
N HIS A 287 38.86 -9.09 -19.61
CA HIS A 287 37.79 -8.54 -20.43
C HIS A 287 36.49 -8.52 -19.63
N PHE A 288 35.85 -7.36 -19.59
CA PHE A 288 34.46 -7.26 -19.15
C PHE A 288 33.57 -7.68 -20.31
N PRO A 289 32.52 -8.49 -20.06
CA PRO A 289 31.52 -8.72 -21.09
C PRO A 289 30.82 -7.39 -21.39
N GLU A 290 31.11 -6.80 -22.55
CA GLU A 290 30.48 -5.55 -23.01
C GLU A 290 28.95 -5.64 -22.96
N ALA A 291 28.42 -6.83 -23.27
CA ALA A 291 27.00 -7.15 -23.12
C ALA A 291 26.48 -6.99 -21.68
N ALA A 292 27.26 -7.33 -20.65
CA ALA A 292 26.87 -7.19 -19.25
C ALA A 292 26.88 -5.72 -18.80
N VAL A 293 27.87 -4.94 -19.23
CA VAL A 293 27.92 -3.48 -18.99
C VAL A 293 26.74 -2.78 -19.67
N ALA A 294 26.47 -3.13 -20.93
CA ALA A 294 25.35 -2.59 -21.70
C ALA A 294 23.97 -3.01 -21.14
N ALA A 295 23.86 -4.21 -20.59
CA ALA A 295 22.64 -4.66 -19.91
C ALA A 295 22.42 -3.88 -18.60
N ALA A 296 23.44 -3.77 -17.75
CA ALA A 296 23.38 -3.00 -16.51
C ALA A 296 23.02 -1.53 -16.77
N ARG A 297 23.57 -0.93 -17.84
CA ARG A 297 23.25 0.45 -18.24
C ARG A 297 21.78 0.61 -18.61
N ARG A 298 21.26 -0.30 -19.45
CA ARG A 298 19.84 -0.32 -19.81
C ARG A 298 18.95 -0.45 -18.58
N ARG A 299 19.31 -1.30 -17.61
CA ARG A 299 18.57 -1.43 -16.34
C ARG A 299 18.60 -0.14 -15.50
N CYS A 300 19.69 0.62 -15.52
CA CYS A 300 19.74 1.92 -14.85
C CYS A 300 18.81 2.93 -15.53
N ASP A 301 18.82 2.98 -16.86
CA ASP A 301 17.97 3.88 -17.64
C ASP A 301 16.48 3.55 -17.40
N GLU A 302 16.11 2.26 -17.45
CA GLU A 302 14.77 1.76 -17.10
C GLU A 302 14.38 2.10 -15.66
N LEU A 303 15.28 1.91 -14.70
CA LEU A 303 15.02 2.20 -13.29
C LEU A 303 14.76 3.70 -13.07
N GLU A 304 15.53 4.58 -13.71
CA GLU A 304 15.36 6.04 -13.60
C GLU A 304 14.04 6.51 -14.19
N GLU A 305 13.65 5.99 -15.35
CA GLU A 305 12.36 6.29 -15.97
C GLU A 305 11.21 5.87 -15.05
N ASN A 306 11.26 4.66 -14.49
CA ASN A 306 10.23 4.18 -13.56
C ASN A 306 10.20 5.00 -12.25
N VAL A 307 11.36 5.40 -11.73
CA VAL A 307 11.47 6.25 -10.54
C VAL A 307 10.90 7.65 -10.79
N PHE A 308 11.07 8.19 -12.00
CA PHE A 308 10.46 9.46 -12.40
C PHE A 308 8.93 9.35 -12.42
N VAL A 309 8.38 8.33 -13.07
CA VAL A 309 6.92 8.09 -13.12
C VAL A 309 6.31 7.91 -11.72
N LEU A 310 7.01 7.18 -10.83
CA LEU A 310 6.57 7.01 -9.46
C LEU A 310 6.61 8.32 -8.66
N GLU A 311 7.59 9.20 -8.90
CA GLU A 311 7.63 10.52 -8.28
C GLU A 311 6.45 11.39 -8.69
N GLU A 312 6.16 11.48 -9.99
CA GLU A 312 5.00 12.24 -10.49
C GLU A 312 3.69 11.73 -9.86
N SER A 313 3.57 10.40 -9.73
CA SER A 313 2.41 9.76 -9.09
C SER A 313 2.31 10.13 -7.60
N ILE A 314 3.43 10.18 -6.87
CA ILE A 314 3.45 10.59 -5.46
C ILE A 314 3.13 12.07 -5.31
N ASP A 315 3.61 12.93 -6.21
CA ASP A 315 3.29 14.35 -6.21
C ASP A 315 1.82 14.61 -6.49
N GLU A 316 1.19 13.79 -7.33
CA GLU A 316 -0.25 13.79 -7.50
C GLU A 316 -0.99 13.38 -6.22
N LEU A 317 -0.62 12.26 -5.61
CA LEU A 317 -1.22 11.82 -4.33
C LEU A 317 -1.05 12.87 -3.23
N HIS A 318 0.13 13.47 -3.14
CA HIS A 318 0.43 14.53 -2.18
C HIS A 318 -0.52 15.73 -2.37
N ARG A 319 -0.73 16.19 -3.60
CA ARG A 319 -1.66 17.29 -3.89
C ARG A 319 -3.09 16.95 -3.50
N GLU A 320 -3.57 15.74 -3.80
CA GLU A 320 -4.92 15.33 -3.43
C GLU A 320 -5.10 15.19 -1.91
N LEU A 321 -4.09 14.69 -1.19
CA LEU A 321 -4.10 14.62 0.28
C LEU A 321 -4.15 16.01 0.92
N ILE A 322 -3.53 17.04 0.32
CA ILE A 322 -3.70 18.43 0.75
C ILE A 322 -5.17 18.85 0.58
N GLY A 323 -5.78 18.55 -0.57
CA GLY A 323 -7.19 18.83 -0.83
C GLY A 323 -8.12 18.20 0.22
N VAL A 324 -7.93 16.92 0.51
CA VAL A 324 -8.68 16.20 1.56
C VAL A 324 -8.46 16.83 2.93
N ARG A 325 -7.22 17.20 3.28
CA ARG A 325 -6.94 17.86 4.56
C ARG A 325 -7.66 19.20 4.68
N MET A 326 -7.73 20.00 3.61
CA MET A 326 -8.48 21.26 3.61
C MET A 326 -9.96 21.02 3.87
N VAL A 327 -10.56 20.04 3.19
CA VAL A 327 -11.96 19.64 3.41
C VAL A 327 -12.21 19.22 4.86
N LEU A 328 -11.35 18.37 5.42
CA LEU A 328 -11.47 17.91 6.81
C LEU A 328 -11.35 19.06 7.82
N LEU A 329 -10.44 20.02 7.56
CA LEU A 329 -10.30 21.21 8.40
C LEU A 329 -11.55 22.09 8.32
N GLU A 330 -12.14 22.28 7.15
CA GLU A 330 -13.41 23.00 7.01
C GLU A 330 -14.53 22.31 7.80
N TRP A 331 -14.63 20.98 7.74
CA TRP A 331 -15.60 20.23 8.53
C TRP A 331 -15.38 20.44 10.03
N SER A 332 -14.13 20.37 10.51
CA SER A 332 -13.79 20.61 11.92
C SER A 332 -14.13 22.05 12.36
N GLN A 333 -13.99 23.05 11.49
CA GLN A 333 -14.36 24.44 11.80
C GLN A 333 -15.87 24.66 11.86
N ARG A 334 -16.63 24.08 10.92
CA ARG A 334 -18.09 24.16 10.91
C ARG A 334 -18.70 23.54 12.18
N GLU A 335 -18.18 22.40 12.62
CA GLU A 335 -18.59 21.75 13.88
C GLU A 335 -18.27 22.60 15.13
N ARG A 336 -17.28 23.50 15.06
CA ARG A 336 -16.96 24.43 16.15
C ARG A 336 -17.84 25.69 16.16
N GLY A 337 -18.80 25.81 15.24
CA GLY A 337 -19.68 26.97 15.14
C GLY A 337 -19.00 28.22 14.57
N HIS A 338 -17.83 28.08 13.96
CA HIS A 338 -17.20 29.18 13.23
C HIS A 338 -17.85 29.26 11.85
N GLU A 339 -18.59 30.35 11.58
CA GLU A 339 -19.03 30.65 10.20
C GLU A 339 -17.79 30.77 9.31
N VAL A 340 -17.67 29.85 8.35
CA VAL A 340 -16.65 29.93 7.31
C VAL A 340 -16.99 31.17 6.47
N LEU A 341 -16.21 32.24 6.62
CA LEU A 341 -16.26 33.39 5.73
C LEU A 341 -16.01 32.90 4.30
N ARG A 342 -17.08 32.74 3.53
CA ARG A 342 -16.97 32.55 2.07
C ARG A 342 -16.44 33.86 1.49
N LEU A 343 -15.20 33.83 1.00
CA LEU A 343 -14.64 34.88 0.15
C LEU A 343 -15.05 34.65 -1.30
#